data_AF-A0A7L3QTL6-F1
#
_entry.id   AF-A0A7L3QTL6-F1
#
_cell.length_a   1.000
_cell.length_b   1.000
_cell.length_c   1.000
_cell.angle_alpha   90.00
_cell.angle_beta   90.00
_cell.angle_gamma   90.00
#
_symmetry.space_group_name_H-M   'P 1'
#
loop_
_entity.id
_entity.type
_entity.pdbx_description
1 polymer ?
#
loop_
_entity_poly.entity_id
_entity_poly.type
_entity_poly.pdbx_seq_one_letter_code
_entity_poly.pdbx_strand_id
1 'polypeptide(L)'
;GWAACIRFNPALRRALERFRQRPDTFSLGVCNGCQLMALLGWVGTLPGNVTCVTYSPGSPPGLLALEPNLSGRFESRFVSVRVEPGPALMLRGMEGATLGVWVAHGEG
;
A
#
# COMPACT_ATOMS: atom_id res chain seq x y z
N GLY A 1 4.19 -13.86 8.16
CA GLY A 1 3.29 -12.70 7.94
C GLY A 1 2.39 -12.94 6.74
N TRP A 2 1.33 -12.14 6.59
CA TRP A 2 0.29 -12.34 5.58
C TRP A 2 0.84 -12.47 4.14
N ALA A 3 1.71 -11.54 3.72
CA ALA A 3 2.34 -11.58 2.40
C ALA A 3 3.20 -12.83 2.18
N ALA A 4 3.91 -13.31 3.21
CA ALA A 4 4.73 -14.51 3.14
C ALA A 4 3.87 -15.76 2.92
N CYS A 5 2.72 -15.88 3.60
CA CYS A 5 1.79 -16.98 3.40
C CYS A 5 1.28 -17.03 1.94
N ILE A 6 1.05 -15.88 1.33
CA ILE A 6 0.66 -15.80 -0.09
C ILE A 6 1.84 -16.15 -1.00
N ARG A 7 3.01 -15.55 -0.78
CA ARG A 7 4.20 -15.71 -1.64
C ARG A 7 4.72 -17.16 -1.67
N PHE A 8 4.72 -17.83 -0.52
CA PHE A 8 5.29 -19.18 -0.36
C PHE A 8 4.27 -20.32 -0.51
N ASN A 9 2.98 -20.01 -0.70
CA ASN A 9 1.97 -21.01 -1.05
C ASN A 9 1.61 -20.87 -2.54
N PRO A 10 2.03 -21.80 -3.41
CA PRO A 10 1.80 -21.70 -4.85
C PRO A 10 0.32 -21.63 -5.24
N ALA A 11 -0.57 -22.28 -4.48
CA ALA A 11 -2.00 -22.25 -4.77
C ALA A 11 -2.60 -20.87 -4.47
N LEU A 12 -2.24 -20.27 -3.32
CA LEU A 12 -2.69 -18.91 -2.96
C LEU A 12 -2.10 -17.87 -3.91
N ARG A 13 -0.80 -17.96 -4.20
CA ARG A 13 -0.14 -17.07 -5.16
C ARG A 13 -0.86 -17.05 -6.51
N ARG A 14 -1.11 -18.23 -7.09
CA ARG A 14 -1.86 -18.35 -8.36
C ARG A 14 -3.29 -17.83 -8.27
N ALA A 15 -3.97 -17.99 -7.13
CA ALA A 15 -5.32 -17.47 -6.96
C ALA A 15 -5.34 -15.92 -6.98
N LEU A 16 -4.43 -15.28 -6.25
CA LEU A 16 -4.32 -13.81 -6.22
C LEU A 16 -3.78 -13.23 -7.53
N GLU A 17 -2.83 -13.89 -8.20
CA GLU A 17 -2.36 -13.46 -9.53
C GLU A 17 -3.50 -13.50 -10.56
N ARG A 18 -4.31 -14.56 -10.57
CA ARG A 18 -5.50 -14.64 -11.43
C ARG A 18 -6.51 -13.53 -11.12
N PHE A 19 -6.73 -13.23 -9.83
CA PHE A 19 -7.58 -12.10 -9.44
C PHE A 19 -7.03 -10.77 -9.96
N ARG A 20 -5.72 -10.50 -9.80
CA ARG A 20 -5.08 -9.26 -10.25
C ARG A 20 -5.09 -9.07 -11.77
N GLN A 21 -5.05 -10.15 -12.54
CA GLN A 21 -5.04 -10.09 -14.02
C GLN A 21 -6.43 -9.87 -14.63
N ARG A 22 -7.50 -9.97 -13.83
CA ARG A 22 -8.86 -9.77 -14.32
C ARG A 22 -9.10 -8.28 -14.64
N PRO A 23 -9.55 -7.96 -15.87
CA PRO A 23 -9.78 -6.57 -16.28
C PRO A 23 -11.02 -5.94 -15.64
N ASP A 24 -11.85 -6.74 -14.95
CA ASP A 24 -13.14 -6.38 -14.37
C ASP A 24 -13.12 -6.33 -12.83
N THR A 25 -11.93 -6.19 -12.23
CA THR A 25 -11.78 -6.19 -10.77
C THR A 25 -11.10 -4.94 -10.24
N PHE A 26 -11.47 -4.57 -9.01
CA PHE A 26 -10.82 -3.51 -8.24
C PHE A 26 -10.35 -4.07 -6.91
N SER A 27 -9.29 -3.48 -6.35
CA SER A 27 -8.72 -3.84 -5.05
C SER A 27 -8.51 -2.61 -4.19
N LEU A 28 -8.77 -2.74 -2.89
CA LEU A 28 -8.50 -1.71 -1.88
C LEU A 28 -7.74 -2.34 -0.72
N GLY A 29 -6.62 -1.74 -0.32
CA GLY A 29 -5.86 -2.11 0.86
C GLY A 29 -5.84 -0.95 1.86
N VAL A 30 -6.33 -1.18 3.07
CA VAL A 30 -6.38 -0.17 4.14
C VAL A 30 -5.48 -0.63 5.30
N CYS A 31 -4.65 0.26 5.83
CA CYS A 31 -3.73 -0.02 6.94
C CYS A 31 -2.90 -1.30 6.66
N ASN A 32 -3.10 -2.39 7.41
CA ASN A 32 -2.38 -3.66 7.20
C ASN A 32 -2.63 -4.28 5.79
N GLY A 33 -3.77 -3.99 5.16
CA GLY A 33 -4.02 -4.35 3.77
C GLY A 33 -3.18 -3.55 2.77
N CYS A 34 -2.88 -2.29 3.06
CA CYS A 34 -1.94 -1.49 2.27
C CYS A 34 -0.52 -2.07 2.38
N GLN A 35 -0.09 -2.42 3.60
CA GLN A 35 1.18 -3.10 3.85
C GLN A 35 1.28 -4.42 3.09
N LEU A 36 0.22 -5.23 3.08
CA LEU A 36 0.18 -6.45 2.28
C LEU A 36 0.40 -6.14 0.81
N MET A 37 -0.36 -5.21 0.22
CA MET A 37 -0.26 -4.90 -1.19
C MET A 37 1.12 -4.34 -1.55
N ALA A 38 1.71 -3.51 -0.70
CA ALA A 38 3.07 -3.00 -0.86
C ALA A 38 4.09 -4.16 -0.86
N LEU A 39 4.00 -5.06 0.13
CA LEU A 39 4.80 -6.28 0.19
C LEU A 39 4.52 -7.27 -0.94
N LEU A 40 3.35 -7.25 -1.59
CA LEU A 40 3.11 -8.06 -2.80
C LEU A 40 3.65 -7.39 -4.07
N GLY A 41 4.17 -6.17 -3.99
CA GLY A 41 4.60 -5.36 -5.15
C GLY A 41 3.42 -4.86 -5.98
N TRP A 42 2.25 -4.72 -5.35
CA TRP A 42 1.00 -4.38 -6.03
C TRP A 42 0.79 -2.87 -6.12
N VAL A 43 1.40 -2.10 -5.22
CA VAL A 43 1.39 -0.64 -5.12
C VAL A 43 2.83 -0.13 -4.93
N GLY A 44 3.11 1.11 -5.31
CA GLY A 44 4.43 1.74 -5.14
C GLY A 44 5.48 1.38 -6.21
N THR A 45 5.11 0.61 -7.23
CA THR A 45 5.98 0.33 -8.39
C THR A 45 5.76 1.40 -9.47
N LEU A 46 6.55 2.47 -9.45
CA LEU A 46 6.53 3.49 -10.50
C LEU A 46 7.36 3.04 -11.71
N PRO A 47 6.93 3.31 -12.96
CA PRO A 47 7.78 3.20 -14.13
C PRO A 47 8.95 4.20 -14.00
N GLY A 48 10.20 3.71 -14.02
CA GLY A 48 11.39 4.59 -14.06
C GLY A 48 12.24 4.69 -12.79
N ASN A 49 12.33 3.64 -11.95
CA ASN A 49 13.27 3.54 -10.83
C ASN A 49 13.11 4.59 -9.71
N VAL A 50 11.99 5.30 -9.62
CA VAL A 50 11.71 6.16 -8.47
C VAL A 50 10.90 5.36 -7.45
N THR A 51 11.60 4.67 -6.56
CA THR A 51 11.02 4.21 -5.30
C THR A 51 10.89 5.41 -4.37
N CYS A 52 9.68 5.92 -4.19
CA CYS A 52 9.33 6.73 -3.02
C CYS A 52 9.27 5.82 -1.79
N VAL A 53 10.44 5.42 -1.28
CA VAL A 53 10.54 4.65 -0.04
C VAL A 53 11.81 5.10 0.65
N THR A 54 11.66 5.53 1.89
CA THR A 54 12.75 5.74 2.83
C THR A 54 13.63 4.49 2.83
N TYR A 55 14.92 4.66 2.58
CA TYR A 55 15.87 3.57 2.43
C TYR A 55 16.18 2.98 3.82
N SER A 56 15.46 1.94 4.26
CA SER A 56 15.97 1.12 5.36
C SER A 56 17.07 0.18 4.86
N PRO A 57 18.23 0.12 5.54
CA PRO A 57 19.29 -0.82 5.19
C PRO A 57 18.78 -2.25 5.35
N GLY A 58 18.61 -2.95 4.21
CA GLY A 58 18.16 -4.35 4.15
C GLY A 58 16.92 -4.62 3.29
N SER A 59 16.18 -3.59 2.88
CA SER A 59 15.03 -3.74 1.98
C SER A 59 15.49 -3.97 0.53
N PRO A 60 14.90 -4.93 -0.22
CA PRO A 60 15.22 -5.12 -1.63
C PRO A 60 14.96 -3.83 -2.42
N PRO A 61 15.89 -3.38 -3.28
CA PRO A 61 15.67 -2.19 -4.09
C PRO A 61 14.44 -2.39 -4.98
N GLY A 62 13.53 -1.41 -4.99
CA GLY A 62 12.32 -1.46 -5.82
C GLY A 62 11.01 -1.80 -5.10
N LEU A 63 11.03 -2.19 -3.82
CA LEU A 63 9.83 -2.57 -3.07
C LEU A 63 9.41 -1.48 -2.08
N LEU A 64 8.17 -0.99 -2.19
CA LEU A 64 7.55 -0.17 -1.15
C LEU A 64 7.31 -1.02 0.09
N ALA A 65 7.84 -0.57 1.23
CA ALA A 65 7.56 -1.10 2.54
C ALA A 65 7.12 0.05 3.44
N LEU A 66 6.07 -0.17 4.22
CA LEU A 66 5.66 0.75 5.29
C LEU A 66 6.44 0.31 6.53
N GLU A 67 7.14 1.25 7.15
CA GLU A 67 8.13 1.00 8.20
C GLU A 67 7.66 1.56 9.53
N PRO A 68 8.29 1.18 10.66
CA PRO A 68 7.94 1.75 11.96
C PRO A 68 7.92 3.29 11.91
N ASN A 69 6.88 3.88 12.50
CA ASN A 69 6.74 5.32 12.56
C ASN A 69 8.02 5.95 13.14
N LEU A 70 8.40 7.14 12.68
CA LEU A 70 9.56 7.88 13.22
C LEU A 70 9.46 8.14 14.74
N SER A 71 8.24 8.22 15.29
CA SER A 71 8.01 8.35 16.73
C SER A 71 8.35 7.08 17.53
N GLY A 72 8.53 5.94 16.86
CA GLY A 72 8.72 4.63 17.48
C GLY A 72 7.48 4.12 18.23
N ARG A 73 6.30 4.72 18.00
CA ARG A 73 5.05 4.42 18.71
C ARG A 73 3.88 4.24 17.74
N PHE A 74 2.85 3.55 18.23
CA PHE A 74 1.55 3.51 17.56
C PHE A 74 0.89 4.89 17.63
N GLU A 75 0.36 5.34 16.50
CA GLU A 75 -0.31 6.63 16.37
C GLU A 75 -1.79 6.41 16.06
N SER A 76 -2.66 6.92 16.94
CA SER A 76 -4.11 6.99 16.74
C SER A 76 -4.51 8.46 16.68
N ARG A 77 -4.79 8.98 15.48
CA ARG A 77 -5.04 10.41 15.26
C ARG A 77 -6.15 10.63 14.25
N PHE A 78 -6.77 11.80 14.32
CA PHE A 78 -7.61 12.32 13.24
C PHE A 78 -6.83 13.39 12.50
N VAL A 79 -6.54 13.16 11.23
CA VAL A 79 -5.68 14.03 10.41
C VAL A 79 -6.43 14.56 9.21
N SER A 80 -6.01 15.71 8.72
CA SER A 80 -6.51 16.28 7.47
C SER A 80 -5.62 15.82 6.32
N VAL A 81 -6.22 15.24 5.29
CA VAL A 81 -5.53 14.79 4.06
C VAL A 81 -6.16 15.46 2.85
N ARG A 82 -5.36 15.70 1.81
CA ARG A 82 -5.83 16.15 0.50
C ARG A 82 -5.78 14.98 -0.47
N VAL A 83 -6.84 14.83 -1.27
CA VAL A 83 -6.86 13.90 -2.38
C VAL A 83 -6.13 14.53 -3.56
N GLU A 84 -4.99 13.98 -3.92
CA GLU A 84 -4.23 14.38 -5.11
C GLU A 84 -4.80 13.71 -6.38
N PRO A 85 -4.62 14.32 -7.56
CA PRO A 85 -4.98 13.70 -8.84
C PRO A 85 -4.27 12.35 -9.02
N GLY A 86 -4.98 11.35 -9.54
CA GLY A 86 -4.38 10.04 -9.76
C GLY A 86 -5.28 9.04 -10.50
N PRO A 87 -4.73 7.86 -10.85
CA PRO A 87 -5.46 6.84 -11.61
C PRO A 87 -6.47 6.04 -10.75
N ALA A 88 -6.55 6.30 -9.44
CA ALA A 88 -7.35 5.52 -8.50
C ALA A 88 -8.84 5.70 -8.77
N LEU A 89 -9.51 4.64 -9.26
CA LEU A 89 -10.95 4.69 -9.58
C LEU A 89 -11.81 5.11 -8.38
N MET A 90 -11.50 4.62 -7.18
CA MET A 90 -12.27 4.89 -5.97
C MET A 90 -12.22 6.35 -5.49
N LEU A 91 -11.30 7.16 -6.05
CA LEU A 91 -11.12 8.57 -5.69
C LEU A 91 -11.54 9.54 -6.82
N ARG A 92 -12.14 9.03 -7.90
CA ARG A 92 -12.56 9.88 -9.02
C ARG A 92 -13.58 10.93 -8.57
N GLY A 93 -13.36 12.17 -9.00
CA GLY A 93 -14.23 13.31 -8.68
C GLY A 93 -13.98 13.88 -7.28
N MET A 94 -12.97 13.38 -6.56
CA MET A 94 -12.59 13.88 -5.24
C MET A 94 -11.27 14.67 -5.28
N GLU A 95 -10.66 14.85 -6.46
CA GLU A 95 -9.40 15.54 -6.63
C GLU A 95 -9.46 16.98 -6.06
N GLY A 96 -8.49 17.32 -5.20
CA GLY A 96 -8.44 18.60 -4.51
C GLY A 96 -9.28 18.68 -3.22
N ALA A 97 -10.15 17.70 -2.95
CA ALA A 97 -10.90 17.66 -1.71
C ALA A 97 -9.96 17.46 -0.50
N THR A 98 -10.25 18.18 0.57
CA THR A 98 -9.58 18.01 1.86
C THR A 98 -10.53 17.29 2.82
N LEU A 99 -10.11 16.15 3.36
CA LEU A 99 -10.94 15.26 4.17
C LEU A 99 -10.27 14.99 5.51
N GLY A 100 -11.08 14.87 6.56
CA GLY A 100 -10.63 14.33 7.84
C GLY A 100 -10.64 12.80 7.81
N VAL A 101 -9.52 12.18 8.16
CA VAL A 101 -9.34 10.72 8.14
C VAL A 101 -8.72 10.24 9.45
N TRP A 102 -9.23 9.13 9.97
CA TRP A 102 -8.64 8.44 11.11
C TRP A 102 -7.42 7.63 10.69
N VAL A 103 -6.30 7.82 11.39
CA VAL A 103 -5.09 7.00 11.27
C VAL A 103 -4.89 6.21 12.55
N ALA A 104 -4.50 4.95 12.39
CA ALA A 104 -4.33 4.00 13.48
C ALA A 104 -3.27 2.97 13.07
N HIS A 105 -1.99 3.33 13.18
CA HIS A 105 -0.86 2.49 12.76
C HIS A 105 0.40 2.72 13.58
N GLY A 106 1.22 1.67 13.73
CA GLY A 106 2.59 1.75 14.24
C GLY A 106 3.66 1.66 13.14
N GLU A 107 3.25 1.21 11.95
CA GLU A 107 4.09 1.07 10.76
C GLU A 107 3.30 1.63 9.57
N GLY A 108 3.64 2.83 9.11
CA GLY A 108 2.80 3.63 8.20
C GLY A 108 3.56 4.27 7.06
#